data_AF-A0A2W7BYE5-F1
#
_entry.id   AF-A0A2W7BYE5-F1
#
_cell.length_a   1.000
_cell.length_b   1.000
_cell.length_c   1.000
_cell.angle_alpha   90.00
_cell.angle_beta   90.00
_cell.angle_gamma   90.00
#
_symmetry.space_group_name_H-M   'P 1'
#
loop_
_entity.id
_entity.type
_entity.pdbx_description
1 polymer ?
#
loop_
_entity_poly.entity_id
_entity_poly.type
_entity_poly.pdbx_seq_one_letter_code
_entity_poly.pdbx_strand_id
1 'polypeptide(L)' 'MNRYSMVVQWSNEDQLFLVTIPEFSDRVLMPCTHGSTREEAIHNGEDVIEMYLEAWQADGEAIPKPRTLQVA' A
#
# COMPACT_ATOMS: atom_id res chain seq x y z
N MET A 1 -3.42 4.79 11.57
CA MET A 1 -3.71 3.72 10.61
C MET A 1 -4.75 4.16 9.62
N ASN A 2 -4.36 4.15 8.35
CA ASN A 2 -5.32 4.30 7.27
C ASN A 2 -6.14 3.00 7.12
N ARG A 3 -7.30 3.07 6.47
CA ARG A 3 -8.19 1.91 6.30
C ARG A 3 -7.96 1.15 5.00
N TYR A 4 -6.94 1.52 4.22
CA TYR A 4 -6.66 0.88 2.94
C TYR A 4 -6.16 -0.54 3.16
N SER A 5 -6.51 -1.41 2.21
CA SER A 5 -6.02 -2.78 2.22
C SER A 5 -4.53 -2.80 1.90
N MET A 6 -3.81 -3.69 2.58
CA MET A 6 -2.39 -3.92 2.33
C MET A 6 -2.16 -5.41 2.13
N VAL A 7 -1.59 -5.77 0.98
CA VAL A 7 -1.20 -7.13 0.66
C VAL A 7 0.31 -7.22 0.83
N VAL A 8 0.76 -8.04 1.78
CA VAL A 8 2.18 -8.28 2.06
C VAL A 8 2.52 -9.71 1.66
N GLN A 9 3.43 -9.88 0.71
CA GLN A 9 3.79 -11.19 0.15
C GLN A 9 5.30 -11.38 0.11
N TRP A 10 5.76 -12.57 0.47
CA TRP A 10 7.16 -12.94 0.34
C TRP A 10 7.54 -13.15 -1.14
N SER A 11 8.63 -12.53 -1.58
CA SER A 11 9.27 -12.79 -2.86
C SER A 11 10.47 -13.70 -2.68
N ASN A 12 10.46 -14.86 -3.34
CA ASN A 12 11.61 -15.75 -3.35
C ASN A 12 12.78 -15.20 -4.18
N GLU A 13 12.51 -14.34 -5.16
CA GLU A 13 13.55 -13.72 -5.99
C GLU A 13 14.30 -12.64 -5.22
N ASP A 14 13.56 -11.76 -4.55
CA ASP A 14 14.12 -10.61 -3.85
C ASP A 14 14.53 -10.94 -2.41
N GLN A 15 14.05 -12.05 -1.85
CA GLN A 15 14.19 -12.40 -0.43
C GLN A 15 13.65 -11.30 0.50
N LEU A 16 12.54 -10.70 0.10
CA LEU A 16 11.88 -9.58 0.78
C LEU A 16 10.37 -9.79 0.82
N PHE A 17 9.72 -9.17 1.80
CA PHE A 17 8.28 -8.96 1.77
C PHE A 17 7.97 -7.75 0.89
N LEU A 18 7.19 -7.95 -0.17
CA LEU A 18 6.72 -6.92 -1.09
C LEU A 18 5.32 -6.48 -0.69
N VAL A 19 5.05 -5.18 -0.86
CA VAL A 19 3.80 -4.56 -0.43
C VAL A 19 3.03 -4.05 -1.64
N THR A 20 1.76 -4.42 -1.72
CA THR A 20 0.81 -3.92 -2.71
C THR A 20 -0.39 -3.30 -2.00
N ILE A 21 -0.85 -2.16 -2.49
CA ILE A 21 -2.06 -1.47 -2.03
C ILE A 21 -3.07 -1.51 -3.20
N PRO A 22 -3.99 -2.50 -3.23
CA PRO A 22 -4.85 -2.73 -4.40
C PRO A 22 -5.70 -1.53 -4.82
N GLU A 23 -6.04 -0.64 -3.90
CA GLU A 23 -6.78 0.60 -4.16
C GLU A 23 -5.97 1.63 -4.95
N PHE A 24 -4.64 1.50 -4.97
CA PHE A 24 -3.73 2.46 -5.60
C PHE A 24 -3.19 1.94 -6.94
N SER A 25 -3.48 0.70 -7.33
CA SER A 25 -2.86 0.03 -8.48
C SER A 25 -3.12 0.70 -9.84
N ASP A 26 -4.17 1.52 -9.94
CA ASP A 26 -4.49 2.26 -11.17
C ASP A 26 -3.62 3.52 -11.35
N ARG A 27 -2.88 3.92 -10.31
CA ARG A 27 -2.08 5.17 -10.28
C ARG A 27 -0.65 4.99 -9.83
N VAL A 28 -0.38 3.97 -9.04
CA VAL A 28 0.93 3.69 -8.44
C VAL A 28 1.41 2.33 -8.92
N LEU A 29 2.66 2.27 -9.36
CA LEU A 29 3.29 1.01 -9.74
C LEU A 29 3.39 0.10 -8.51
N MET A 30 3.01 -1.16 -8.70
CA MET A 30 3.04 -2.18 -7.65
C MET A 30 4.11 -3.22 -7.97
N PRO A 31 4.78 -3.80 -6.95
CA PRO A 31 4.69 -3.46 -5.52
C PRO A 31 5.28 -2.08 -5.23
N CYS A 32 4.68 -1.35 -4.30
CA CYS A 32 5.02 0.06 -4.04
C CYS A 32 6.11 0.24 -2.98
N THR A 33 6.37 -0.78 -2.17
CA THR A 33 7.47 -0.82 -1.19
C THR A 33 7.76 -2.26 -0.76
N HIS A 34 8.73 -2.44 0.12
CA HIS A 34 9.19 -3.73 0.62
C HIS A 34 9.67 -3.63 2.06
N GLY A 35 9.96 -4.78 2.67
CA GLY A 35 10.66 -4.89 3.95
C GLY A 35 11.32 -6.27 4.10
N SER A 36 12.36 -6.36 4.91
CA SER A 36 13.06 -7.61 5.22
C SER A 36 12.26 -8.49 6.19
N THR A 37 11.40 -7.85 6.98
CA THR A 37 10.42 -8.52 7.84
C THR A 37 9.01 -8.08 7.47
N ARG A 38 8.02 -8.86 7.89
CA ARG A 38 6.61 -8.53 7.64
C ARG A 38 6.22 -7.23 8.35
N GLU A 39 6.73 -7.02 9.56
CA GLU A 39 6.51 -5.82 10.36
C GLU A 39 7.11 -4.57 9.69
N GLU A 40 8.33 -4.67 9.16
CA GLU A 40 8.97 -3.60 8.40
C GLU A 40 8.19 -3.28 7.12
N ALA A 41 7.77 -4.30 6.37
CA ALA A 41 6.97 -4.12 5.17
C ALA A 41 5.64 -3.41 5.47
N ILE A 42 4.98 -3.77 6.57
CA ILE A 42 3.74 -3.10 7.01
C ILE A 42 4.01 -1.63 7.34
N HIS A 43 5.08 -1.34 8.08
CA HIS A 43 5.43 0.03 8.46
C HIS A 43 5.70 0.89 7.22
N ASN A 44 6.55 0.40 6.32
CA ASN A 44 6.87 1.07 5.07
C ASN A 44 5.61 1.25 4.20
N GLY A 45 4.68 0.29 4.23
CA GLY A 45 3.40 0.38 3.54
C GLY A 45 2.51 1.51 4.08
N GLU A 46 2.44 1.71 5.40
CA GLU A 46 1.69 2.82 6.00
C GLU A 46 2.28 4.18 5.61
N ASP A 47 3.61 4.31 5.61
CA ASP A 47 4.31 5.54 5.20
C ASP A 47 4.00 5.88 3.72
N VAL A 48 4.02 4.86 2.85
CA VAL A 48 3.65 5.03 1.43
C VAL A 48 2.19 5.45 1.27
N ILE A 49 1.27 4.89 2.08
CA ILE A 49 -0.12 5.30 2.07
C ILE A 49 -0.23 6.79 2.43
N GLU A 50 0.38 7.22 3.53
CA GLU A 50 0.33 8.61 3.98
C GLU A 50 0.90 9.56 2.93
N MET A 51 2.09 9.25 2.40
CA MET A 51 2.75 10.04 1.36
C MET A 51 1.87 10.26 0.12
N TYR A 52 1.22 9.21 -0.39
CA TYR A 52 0.35 9.35 -1.58
C TYR A 52 -0.95 10.09 -1.28
N LEU A 53 -1.54 9.90 -0.09
CA LEU A 53 -2.74 10.65 0.31
C LEU A 53 -2.45 12.15 0.41
N GLU A 54 -1.32 12.52 1.02
CA GLU A 54 -0.88 13.91 1.10
C GLU A 54 -0.63 14.51 -0.28
N ALA A 55 0.06 13.79 -1.18
CA ALA A 55 0.32 14.23 -2.54
C ALA A 55 -0.98 14.47 -3.32
N TRP A 56 -1.91 13.50 -3.34
CA TRP A 56 -3.19 13.65 -4.03
C TRP A 56 -4.05 14.77 -3.43
N GLN A 57 -4.00 14.95 -2.11
CA GLN A 57 -4.70 16.05 -1.46
C GLN A 57 -4.13 17.41 -1.88
N ALA A 58 -2.81 17.55 -1.95
CA ALA A 58 -2.12 18.77 -2.36
C ALA A 58 -2.41 19.11 -3.83
N ASP A 59 -2.46 18.10 -4.69
CA ASP A 59 -2.73 18.25 -6.12
C ASP A 59 -4.24 18.40 -6.45
N GLY A 60 -5.11 18.28 -5.44
CA GLY A 60 -6.56 18.34 -5.61
C GLY A 60 -7.14 17.14 -6.37
N GLU A 61 -6.42 16.02 -6.39
CA GLU A 61 -6.84 14.79 -7.05
C GLU A 61 -7.88 14.01 -6.22
N ALA A 62 -8.71 13.23 -6.91
CA ALA A 62 -9.66 12.35 -6.25
C ALA A 62 -8.93 11.22 -5.52
N ILE A 63 -9.10 11.11 -4.21
CA ILE A 63 -8.50 10.06 -3.38
C ILE A 63 -9.29 8.74 -3.53
N PRO A 64 -8.62 7.59 -3.82
CA PRO A 64 -9.27 6.28 -3.86
C PRO A 64 -9.99 5.96 -2.55
N LYS A 65 -11.10 5.23 -2.58
CA LYS A 65 -11.76 4.80 -1.34
C LYS A 65 -11.16 3.48 -0.85
N PRO A 66 -10.93 3.31 0.47
CA PRO A 66 -10.52 2.03 1.02
C PRO A 66 -11.51 0.91 0.70
N ARG A 67 -10.99 -0.29 0.37
CA ARG A 67 -11.78 -1.51 0.31
C ARG A 67 -12.10 -1.95 1.73
N THR A 68 -13.35 -2.24 1.99
CA THR A 68 -13.80 -2.84 3.26
C THR A 68 -14.17 -4.29 3.01
N LEU A 69 -13.92 -5.15 4.00
CA LEU A 69 -14.32 -6.56 3.94
C LEU A 69 -15.82 -6.66 3.63
N GLN A 70 -16.15 -7.29 2.50
CA GLN A 70 -17.51 -7.74 2.21
C GLN A 70 -17.57 -9.20 2.60
N VAL A 71 -18.27 -9.49 3.71
CA VAL A 71 -18.59 -10.86 4.09
C VAL A 71 -19.91 -11.21 3.40
N ALA A 72 -19.89 -12.29 2.62
CA ALA A 72 -21.09 -12.89 2.03
C ALA A 72 -21.80 -13.78 3.04
#